data_AF-A0A6A5VJH3-F1
#
_entry.id   AF-A0A6A5VJH3-F1
#
_cell.length_a   1.000
_cell.length_b   1.000
_cell.length_c   1.000
_cell.angle_alpha   90.00
_cell.angle_beta   90.00
_cell.angle_gamma   90.00
#
_symmetry.space_group_name_H-M   'P 1'
#
loop_
_entity.id
_entity.type
_entity.pdbx_description
1 polymer ?
#
loop_
_entity_poly.entity_id
_entity_poly.type
_entity_poly.pdbx_seq_one_letter_code
_entity_poly.pdbx_strand_id
1 'polypeptide(L)'
;MPRAASSTARQPPPGKAEEPVTVLVTGYGPFLEKYPRNSSWEIASTLPALLPSTPTSPTPIHIHVHYEPIRVAYNAVLDLVPRLLPPGSPLRPHPDIILHIGLAAGRSFFTLEQGAHSRGYGRIPDVDGEKFLDRDADAKFPSDLFPPVLQTSFDTADALARWRKYLKYSRPDADPAAEGRPDVRISPDAGNFMCGFIYYNSLATYFEQKEDERPVAFMHVPDLSDREEKLEEGREVAIALIRALVESRRLVGVVDGSVQGKRNGHGERVAAGMDVNFA
;
A
#
# COMPACT_ATOMS: atom_id res chain seq x y z
N MET A 1 31.65 -40.52 -44.53
CA MET A 1 31.27 -39.52 -43.51
C MET A 1 29.87 -39.01 -43.84
N PRO A 2 28.80 -39.41 -43.13
CA PRO A 2 27.46 -38.94 -43.42
C PRO A 2 27.25 -37.54 -42.81
N ARG A 3 26.64 -36.62 -43.59
CA ARG A 3 26.24 -35.29 -43.13
C ARG A 3 24.98 -35.41 -42.26
N ALA A 4 25.07 -34.99 -41.01
CA ALA A 4 23.91 -34.85 -40.12
C ALA A 4 23.03 -33.68 -40.61
N ALA A 5 21.75 -33.96 -40.85
CA ALA A 5 20.74 -32.94 -41.09
C ALA A 5 20.38 -32.28 -39.75
N SER A 6 20.70 -30.99 -39.61
CA SER A 6 20.26 -30.16 -38.49
C SER A 6 18.79 -29.79 -38.70
N SER A 7 17.88 -30.46 -37.99
CA SER A 7 16.50 -30.00 -37.86
C SER A 7 16.39 -29.09 -36.63
N THR A 8 16.75 -27.82 -36.78
CA THR A 8 16.35 -26.80 -35.81
C THR A 8 14.87 -26.49 -36.02
N ALA A 9 14.00 -27.21 -35.32
CA ALA A 9 12.62 -26.81 -35.16
C ALA A 9 12.60 -25.39 -34.57
N ARG A 10 12.12 -24.42 -35.34
CA ARG A 10 11.93 -23.05 -34.87
C ARG A 10 10.97 -23.11 -33.68
N GLN A 11 11.44 -22.72 -32.50
CA GLN A 11 10.56 -22.48 -31.36
C GLN A 11 9.47 -21.50 -31.81
N PRO A 12 8.19 -21.78 -31.49
CA PRO A 12 7.13 -20.81 -31.72
C PRO A 12 7.49 -19.51 -30.98
N PRO A 13 7.18 -18.34 -31.55
CA PRO A 13 7.48 -17.08 -30.90
C PRO A 13 6.83 -17.08 -29.51
N PRO A 14 7.56 -16.68 -28.44
CA PRO A 14 6.95 -16.53 -27.14
C PRO A 14 5.77 -15.56 -27.29
N GLY A 15 4.59 -15.96 -26.82
CA GLY A 15 3.43 -15.08 -26.74
C GLY A 15 3.86 -13.77 -26.07
N LYS A 16 3.38 -12.64 -26.58
CA LYS A 16 3.81 -11.29 -26.16
C LYS A 16 3.76 -11.19 -24.63
N ALA A 17 4.91 -11.21 -23.97
CA ALA A 17 5.00 -11.09 -22.52
C ALA A 17 4.43 -9.73 -22.11
N GLU A 18 3.64 -9.70 -21.04
CA GLU A 18 3.09 -8.45 -20.51
C GLU A 18 4.23 -7.53 -20.04
N GLU A 19 4.03 -6.21 -20.17
CA GLU A 19 5.01 -5.24 -19.69
C GLU A 19 5.14 -5.33 -18.17
N PRO A 20 6.37 -5.26 -17.61
CA PRO A 20 6.57 -5.33 -16.17
C PRO A 20 5.93 -4.14 -15.44
N VAL A 21 5.29 -4.41 -14.30
CA VAL A 21 4.75 -3.38 -13.41
C VAL A 21 5.74 -3.09 -12.30
N THR A 22 5.94 -1.82 -11.98
CA THR A 22 6.85 -1.35 -10.92
C THR A 22 6.06 -0.94 -9.68
N VAL A 23 6.37 -1.56 -8.54
CA VAL A 23 5.74 -1.31 -7.25
C VAL A 23 6.77 -0.72 -6.30
N LEU A 24 6.56 0.52 -5.88
CA LEU A 24 7.36 1.15 -4.83
C LEU A 24 6.81 0.75 -3.47
N VAL A 25 7.64 0.20 -2.60
CA VAL A 25 7.25 -0.24 -1.26
C VAL A 25 8.01 0.53 -0.19
N THR A 26 7.32 0.93 0.88
CA THR A 26 7.95 1.55 2.06
C THR A 26 7.53 0.85 3.34
N GLY A 27 8.38 0.94 4.37
CA GLY A 27 8.06 0.60 5.74
C GLY A 27 8.62 1.66 6.69
N TYR A 28 8.27 1.58 7.97
CA TYR A 28 8.65 2.57 8.97
C TYR A 28 9.75 2.09 9.90
N GLY A 29 10.52 3.03 10.43
CA GLY A 29 11.48 2.79 11.49
C GLY A 29 10.80 2.52 12.83
N PRO A 30 11.60 2.27 13.88
CA PRO A 30 11.09 2.12 15.24
C PRO A 30 10.25 3.32 15.68
N PHE A 31 9.21 3.05 16.46
CA PHE A 31 8.32 4.06 17.03
C PHE A 31 7.84 3.59 18.40
N LEU A 32 7.98 4.46 19.42
CA LEU A 32 7.83 4.13 20.84
C LEU A 32 8.88 3.11 21.32
N GLU A 33 9.33 3.24 22.56
CA GLU A 33 10.32 2.30 23.15
C GLU A 33 9.82 0.85 23.16
N LYS A 34 8.49 0.65 23.19
CA LYS A 34 7.84 -0.66 23.19
C LYS A 34 7.99 -1.42 21.85
N TYR A 35 8.24 -0.72 20.73
CA TYR A 35 8.38 -1.34 19.41
C TYR A 35 9.76 -1.03 18.80
N PRO A 36 10.84 -1.61 19.36
CA PRO A 36 12.21 -1.37 18.91
C PRO A 36 12.49 -1.94 17.51
N ARG A 37 11.67 -2.91 17.07
CA ARG A 37 11.59 -3.40 15.69
C ARG A 37 10.20 -3.11 15.16
N ASN A 38 10.11 -2.61 13.94
CA ASN A 38 8.84 -2.28 13.31
C ASN A 38 8.55 -3.29 12.21
N SER A 39 7.51 -4.12 12.40
CA SER A 39 7.15 -5.18 11.45
C SER A 39 6.94 -4.68 10.03
N SER A 40 6.54 -3.42 9.83
CA SER A 40 6.41 -2.87 8.49
C SER A 40 7.72 -2.82 7.71
N TRP A 41 8.83 -2.42 8.33
CA TRP A 41 10.14 -2.38 7.69
C TRP A 41 10.77 -3.76 7.58
N GLU A 42 10.61 -4.60 8.60
CA GLU A 42 11.10 -5.99 8.58
C GLU A 42 10.49 -6.77 7.39
N ILE A 43 9.20 -6.57 7.12
CA ILE A 43 8.54 -7.12 5.94
C ILE A 43 9.03 -6.46 4.65
N ALA A 44 9.01 -5.13 4.58
CA ALA A 44 9.35 -4.41 3.35
C ALA A 44 10.78 -4.72 2.87
N SER A 45 11.75 -4.73 3.79
CA SER A 45 13.18 -4.94 3.50
C SER A 45 13.53 -6.35 3.04
N THR A 46 12.64 -7.33 3.26
CA THR A 46 12.83 -8.74 2.87
C THR A 46 12.06 -9.12 1.60
N LEU A 47 11.31 -8.19 1.00
CA LEU A 47 10.61 -8.43 -0.26
C LEU A 47 11.60 -8.73 -1.41
N PRO A 48 11.29 -9.70 -2.29
CA PRO A 48 12.12 -9.96 -3.46
C PRO A 48 12.02 -8.78 -4.45
N ALA A 49 13.12 -8.42 -5.10
CA ALA A 49 13.13 -7.33 -6.08
C ALA A 49 12.31 -7.63 -7.36
N LEU A 50 12.04 -8.91 -7.64
CA LEU A 50 11.30 -9.36 -8.82
C LEU A 50 10.35 -10.50 -8.44
N LEU A 51 9.09 -10.36 -8.81
CA LEU A 51 8.15 -11.48 -8.91
C LEU A 51 7.99 -11.84 -10.39
N PRO A 52 8.48 -13.00 -10.84
CA PRO A 52 8.40 -13.38 -12.25
C PRO A 52 6.95 -13.68 -12.65
N SER A 53 6.67 -13.58 -13.95
CA SER A 53 5.40 -14.01 -14.52
C SER A 53 5.15 -15.49 -14.25
N THR A 54 3.93 -15.85 -13.88
CA THR A 54 3.45 -17.22 -13.73
C THR A 54 2.15 -17.41 -14.51
N PRO A 55 1.69 -18.64 -14.79
CA PRO A 55 0.41 -18.85 -15.47
C PRO A 55 -0.80 -18.22 -14.76
N THR A 56 -0.72 -18.00 -13.45
CA THR A 56 -1.77 -17.37 -12.63
C THR A 56 -1.50 -15.89 -12.31
N SER A 57 -0.36 -15.36 -12.75
CA SER A 57 0.05 -13.95 -12.59
C SER A 57 0.96 -13.61 -13.78
N PRO A 58 0.40 -13.36 -14.98
CA PRO A 58 1.19 -13.24 -16.21
C PRO A 58 2.07 -11.98 -16.26
N THR A 59 1.75 -10.96 -15.45
CA THR A 59 2.49 -9.71 -15.35
C THR A 59 3.75 -9.90 -14.48
N PRO A 60 4.96 -9.67 -15.00
CA PRO A 60 6.16 -9.54 -14.16
C PRO A 60 6.06 -8.31 -13.26
N ILE A 61 6.52 -8.39 -12.01
CA ILE A 61 6.44 -7.29 -11.04
C ILE A 61 7.84 -6.96 -10.51
N HIS A 62 8.32 -5.74 -10.76
CA HIS A 62 9.51 -5.19 -10.12
C HIS A 62 9.11 -4.51 -8.81
N ILE A 63 9.70 -4.95 -7.72
CA ILE A 63 9.48 -4.34 -6.40
C ILE A 63 10.70 -3.48 -6.09
N HIS A 64 10.47 -2.17 -5.98
CA HIS A 64 11.46 -1.23 -5.51
C HIS A 64 11.16 -0.89 -4.05
N VAL A 65 11.97 -1.38 -3.12
CA VAL A 65 11.83 -1.01 -1.70
C VAL A 65 12.58 0.30 -1.48
N HIS A 66 11.98 1.26 -0.78
CA HIS A 66 12.71 2.46 -0.35
C HIS A 66 13.92 2.05 0.50
N TYR A 67 15.08 2.67 0.26
CA TYR A 67 16.37 2.14 0.72
C TYR A 67 16.56 2.15 2.25
N GLU A 68 15.78 2.94 2.97
CA GLU A 68 15.82 3.04 4.43
C GLU A 68 14.41 3.09 5.02
N PRO A 69 14.22 2.73 6.30
CA PRO A 69 12.93 2.86 6.95
C PRO A 69 12.52 4.33 7.06
N ILE A 70 11.25 4.62 6.80
CA ILE A 70 10.69 5.95 6.97
C ILE A 70 10.71 6.32 8.45
N ARG A 71 11.37 7.44 8.78
CA ARG A 71 11.31 8.00 10.13
C ARG A 71 9.87 8.40 10.45
N VAL A 72 9.41 8.05 11.65
CA VAL A 72 8.06 8.39 12.13
C VAL A 72 8.01 9.85 12.59
N ALA A 73 8.23 10.77 11.66
CA ALA A 73 8.26 12.22 11.85
C ALA A 73 7.55 12.96 10.71
N TYR A 74 6.73 13.96 11.05
CA TYR A 74 5.90 14.67 10.07
C TYR A 74 6.74 15.40 9.04
N ASN A 75 7.80 16.10 9.48
CA ASN A 75 8.72 16.81 8.58
C ASN A 75 9.46 15.84 7.64
N ALA A 76 9.86 14.67 8.14
CA ALA A 76 10.50 13.66 7.31
C ALA A 76 9.58 13.19 6.17
N VAL A 77 8.28 12.99 6.45
CA VAL A 77 7.28 12.64 5.42
C VAL A 77 7.04 13.78 4.44
N LEU A 78 6.90 15.02 4.94
CA LEU A 78 6.71 16.21 4.10
C LEU A 78 7.88 16.43 3.11
N ASP A 79 9.11 16.14 3.54
CA ASP A 79 10.31 16.24 2.71
C ASP A 79 10.48 15.02 1.78
N LEU A 80 10.04 13.83 2.20
CA LEU A 80 10.23 12.58 1.47
C LEU A 80 9.24 12.43 0.32
N VAL A 81 7.93 12.59 0.57
CA VAL A 81 6.88 12.26 -0.40
C VAL A 81 7.08 12.95 -1.77
N PRO A 82 7.41 14.26 -1.86
CA PRO A 82 7.65 14.91 -3.15
C PRO A 82 8.84 14.35 -3.95
N ARG A 83 9.83 13.75 -3.27
CA ARG A 83 10.99 13.10 -3.90
C ARG A 83 10.79 11.60 -4.11
N LEU A 84 9.82 11.01 -3.42
CA LEU A 84 9.48 9.59 -3.50
C LEU A 84 8.57 9.33 -4.71
N LEU A 85 7.62 10.23 -4.97
CA LEU A 85 6.54 10.06 -5.94
C LEU A 85 6.73 10.90 -7.22
N PRO A 86 6.22 10.47 -8.39
CA PRO A 86 6.15 11.31 -9.57
C PRO A 86 5.39 12.62 -9.27
N PRO A 87 5.74 13.75 -9.93
CA PRO A 87 6.80 13.89 -10.93
C PRO A 87 8.22 14.04 -10.35
N GLY A 88 8.37 14.24 -9.04
CA GLY A 88 9.67 14.50 -8.40
C GLY A 88 10.56 13.27 -8.22
N SER A 89 9.99 12.07 -8.31
CA SER A 89 10.73 10.81 -8.15
C SER A 89 11.81 10.62 -9.22
N PRO A 90 13.07 10.33 -8.84
CA PRO A 90 14.13 9.98 -9.77
C PRO A 90 14.04 8.53 -10.26
N LEU A 91 13.18 7.70 -9.67
CA LEU A 91 13.02 6.29 -10.02
C LEU A 91 12.56 6.15 -11.48
N ARG A 92 13.21 5.26 -12.25
CA ARG A 92 12.86 4.90 -13.62
C ARG A 92 12.88 3.38 -13.81
N PRO A 93 11.84 2.78 -14.43
CA PRO A 93 10.55 3.39 -14.79
C PRO A 93 9.84 3.98 -13.56
N HIS A 94 8.94 4.93 -13.78
CA HIS A 94 8.15 5.49 -12.67
C HIS A 94 7.35 4.35 -12.01
N PRO A 95 7.17 4.39 -10.68
CA PRO A 95 6.37 3.38 -10.03
C PRO A 95 4.92 3.48 -10.49
N ASP A 96 4.38 2.36 -10.94
CA ASP A 96 2.97 2.26 -11.28
C ASP A 96 2.15 2.28 -9.98
N ILE A 97 2.56 1.51 -8.97
CA ILE A 97 1.84 1.36 -7.71
C ILE A 97 2.74 1.78 -6.56
N ILE A 98 2.18 2.51 -5.60
CA ILE A 98 2.81 2.80 -4.32
C ILE A 98 2.15 1.94 -3.24
N LEU A 99 2.92 1.18 -2.49
CA LEU A 99 2.46 0.43 -1.33
C LEU A 99 3.21 0.88 -0.08
N HIS A 100 2.52 1.59 0.80
CA HIS A 100 3.03 1.87 2.13
C HIS A 100 2.63 0.73 3.08
N ILE A 101 3.56 0.26 3.90
CA ILE A 101 3.29 -0.71 4.97
C ILE A 101 3.43 0.01 6.30
N GLY A 102 2.46 -0.14 7.20
CA GLY A 102 2.44 0.47 8.53
C GLY A 102 2.15 -0.54 9.63
N LEU A 103 2.71 -0.36 10.82
CA LEU A 103 2.41 -1.17 11.99
C LEU A 103 1.10 -0.71 12.64
N ALA A 104 0.17 -1.63 12.88
CA ALA A 104 -0.99 -1.48 13.75
C ALA A 104 -0.90 -2.50 14.89
N ALA A 105 -0.07 -2.20 15.89
CA ALA A 105 0.27 -3.10 16.98
C ALA A 105 -0.90 -3.59 17.84
N GLY A 106 -2.03 -2.85 17.89
CA GLY A 106 -3.25 -3.27 18.59
C GLY A 106 -4.08 -4.32 17.83
N ARG A 107 -3.74 -4.63 16.57
CA ARG A 107 -4.47 -5.57 15.72
C ARG A 107 -3.78 -6.95 15.70
N SER A 108 -4.54 -7.98 15.40
CA SER A 108 -4.06 -9.36 15.15
C SER A 108 -4.24 -9.81 13.70
N PHE A 109 -4.58 -8.88 12.80
CA PHE A 109 -4.93 -9.12 11.40
C PHE A 109 -4.31 -8.03 10.51
N PHE A 110 -4.20 -8.33 9.22
CA PHE A 110 -3.70 -7.42 8.20
C PHE A 110 -4.87 -6.67 7.53
N THR A 111 -4.63 -5.44 7.10
CA THR A 111 -5.67 -4.67 6.40
C THR A 111 -5.15 -3.98 5.16
N LEU A 112 -6.00 -3.87 4.14
CA LEU A 112 -5.88 -2.91 3.05
C LEU A 112 -6.74 -1.68 3.42
N GLU A 113 -6.11 -0.52 3.54
CA GLU A 113 -6.79 0.72 3.94
C GLU A 113 -7.41 1.44 2.73
N GLN A 114 -8.67 1.88 2.86
CA GLN A 114 -9.39 2.54 1.77
C GLN A 114 -9.02 4.01 1.59
N GLY A 115 -8.62 4.70 2.66
CA GLY A 115 -8.30 6.12 2.59
C GLY A 115 -7.67 6.66 3.87
N ALA A 116 -7.46 7.97 3.86
CA ALA A 116 -6.92 8.72 4.99
C ALA A 116 -7.52 10.13 5.05
N HIS A 117 -7.43 10.74 6.23
CA HIS A 117 -7.87 12.11 6.49
C HIS A 117 -6.73 13.11 6.24
N SER A 118 -7.08 14.34 5.86
CA SER A 118 -6.13 15.45 5.71
C SER A 118 -5.76 16.15 7.02
N ARG A 119 -6.64 16.07 8.02
CA ARG A 119 -6.57 16.80 9.30
C ARG A 119 -6.58 15.83 10.46
N GLY A 120 -6.32 16.31 11.67
CA GLY A 120 -6.42 15.55 12.93
C GLY A 120 -5.10 14.99 13.45
N TYR A 121 -3.98 15.34 12.82
CA TYR A 121 -2.63 14.89 13.18
C TYR A 121 -1.99 15.69 14.34
N GLY A 122 -2.66 16.75 14.83
CA GLY A 122 -2.14 17.61 15.90
C GLY A 122 -2.24 17.03 17.32
N ARG A 123 -2.83 15.83 17.48
CA ARG A 123 -3.09 15.22 18.79
C ARG A 123 -1.85 14.54 19.37
N ILE A 124 -1.18 13.71 18.57
CA ILE A 124 -0.07 12.85 18.98
C ILE A 124 1.24 13.45 18.41
N PRO A 125 2.22 13.81 19.26
CA PRO A 125 3.53 14.22 18.78
C PRO A 125 4.27 13.05 18.14
N ASP A 126 5.08 13.33 17.14
CA ASP A 126 5.93 12.35 16.46
C ASP A 126 7.22 12.05 17.25
N VAL A 127 8.15 11.26 16.68
CA VAL A 127 9.40 10.89 17.37
C VAL A 127 10.37 12.06 17.58
N ASP A 128 10.15 13.18 16.89
CA ASP A 128 10.92 14.42 17.05
C ASP A 128 10.22 15.40 18.01
N GLY A 129 9.07 15.01 18.57
CA GLY A 129 8.25 15.84 19.48
C GLY A 129 7.34 16.83 18.74
N GLU A 130 7.29 16.75 17.41
CA GLU A 130 6.56 17.70 16.56
C GLU A 130 5.12 17.24 16.32
N LYS A 131 4.26 18.20 15.99
CA LYS A 131 2.84 17.97 15.68
C LYS A 131 2.48 18.64 14.38
N PHE A 132 1.67 17.99 13.57
CA PHE A 132 1.11 18.59 12.37
C PHE A 132 -0.29 19.15 12.66
N LEU A 133 -0.41 20.47 12.77
CA LEU A 133 -1.67 21.12 13.17
C LEU A 133 -2.60 21.31 11.97
N ASP A 134 -3.90 21.38 12.23
CA ASP A 134 -4.91 21.57 11.17
C ASP A 134 -4.71 22.87 10.39
N ARG A 135 -4.13 23.93 11.00
CA ARG A 135 -3.76 25.16 10.29
C ARG A 135 -2.69 24.94 9.22
N ASP A 136 -1.75 24.02 9.47
CA ASP A 136 -0.67 23.68 8.55
C ASP A 136 -1.22 22.75 7.45
N ALA A 137 -2.18 21.88 7.81
CA ALA A 137 -2.97 21.10 6.87
C ALA A 137 -3.80 21.99 5.93
N ASP A 138 -4.43 23.05 6.45
CA ASP A 138 -5.23 23.99 5.66
C ASP A 138 -4.36 24.81 4.70
N ALA A 139 -3.15 25.18 5.11
CA ALA A 139 -2.20 25.85 4.24
C ALA A 139 -1.69 24.92 3.12
N LYS A 140 -1.45 23.64 3.41
CA LYS A 140 -0.92 22.66 2.44
C LYS A 140 -2.00 22.06 1.53
N PHE A 141 -3.20 21.82 2.06
CA PHE A 141 -4.31 21.17 1.39
C PHE A 141 -5.61 21.97 1.58
N PRO A 142 -5.75 23.15 0.94
CA PRO A 142 -6.93 24.00 1.09
C PRO A 142 -8.24 23.24 0.86
N SER A 143 -9.23 23.42 1.74
CA SER A 143 -10.46 22.60 1.75
C SER A 143 -11.36 22.78 0.52
N ASP A 144 -11.19 23.88 -0.21
CA ASP A 144 -11.85 24.18 -1.48
C ASP A 144 -11.21 23.45 -2.67
N LEU A 145 -9.96 22.99 -2.52
CA LEU A 145 -9.20 22.29 -3.55
C LEU A 145 -9.03 20.80 -3.26
N PHE A 146 -8.85 20.42 -1.99
CA PHE A 146 -8.58 19.05 -1.58
C PHE A 146 -9.71 18.49 -0.70
N PRO A 147 -10.26 17.31 -1.05
CA PRO A 147 -11.23 16.62 -0.20
C PRO A 147 -10.69 16.36 1.22
N PRO A 148 -11.52 16.47 2.27
CA PRO A 148 -11.07 16.20 3.64
C PRO A 148 -10.60 14.76 3.86
N VAL A 149 -11.13 13.83 3.05
CA VAL A 149 -10.74 12.41 2.99
C VAL A 149 -10.41 12.08 1.55
N LEU A 150 -9.26 11.48 1.33
CA LEU A 150 -8.90 10.90 0.05
C LEU A 150 -8.89 9.38 0.17
N GLN A 151 -9.39 8.71 -0.87
CA GLN A 151 -9.40 7.26 -0.98
C GLN A 151 -8.49 6.80 -2.11
N THR A 152 -7.97 5.59 -1.99
CA THR A 152 -7.27 4.92 -3.09
C THR A 152 -8.17 4.76 -4.31
N SER A 153 -7.58 4.74 -5.51
CA SER A 153 -8.32 4.45 -6.74
C SER A 153 -8.37 2.95 -7.07
N PHE A 154 -7.94 2.06 -6.18
CA PHE A 154 -8.16 0.62 -6.33
C PHE A 154 -9.60 0.25 -5.94
N ASP A 155 -10.22 -0.68 -6.67
CA ASP A 155 -11.37 -1.41 -6.14
C ASP A 155 -10.88 -2.31 -4.99
N THR A 156 -11.05 -1.86 -3.75
CA THR A 156 -10.53 -2.55 -2.57
C THR A 156 -11.24 -3.89 -2.31
N ALA A 157 -12.51 -4.02 -2.71
CA ALA A 157 -13.26 -5.27 -2.55
C ALA A 157 -12.72 -6.35 -3.50
N ASP A 158 -12.50 -5.96 -4.74
CA ASP A 158 -11.91 -6.81 -5.78
C ASP A 158 -10.43 -7.12 -5.49
N ALA A 159 -9.66 -6.16 -4.97
CA ALA A 159 -8.30 -6.40 -4.47
C ALA A 159 -8.29 -7.39 -3.30
N LEU A 160 -9.20 -7.27 -2.32
CA LEU A 160 -9.30 -8.21 -1.20
C LEU A 160 -9.65 -9.62 -1.68
N ALA A 161 -10.60 -9.76 -2.61
CA ALA A 161 -10.98 -11.05 -3.17
C ALA A 161 -9.77 -11.76 -3.81
N ARG A 162 -8.94 -11.03 -4.58
CA ARG A 162 -7.70 -11.55 -5.15
C ARG A 162 -6.63 -11.82 -4.10
N TRP A 163 -6.50 -10.98 -3.10
CA TRP A 163 -5.56 -11.17 -2.00
C TRP A 163 -5.81 -12.49 -1.29
N ARG A 164 -7.07 -12.76 -0.93
CA ARG A 164 -7.51 -14.05 -0.34
C ARG A 164 -7.25 -15.24 -1.28
N LYS A 165 -7.49 -15.08 -2.59
CA LYS A 165 -7.16 -16.12 -3.59
C LYS A 165 -5.66 -16.42 -3.64
N TYR A 166 -4.80 -15.40 -3.63
CA TYR A 166 -3.34 -15.60 -3.59
C TYR A 166 -2.88 -16.26 -2.28
N LEU A 167 -3.56 -15.95 -1.17
CA LEU A 167 -3.40 -16.61 0.13
C LEU A 167 -4.07 -17.99 0.23
N LYS A 168 -4.59 -18.53 -0.87
CA LYS A 168 -5.15 -19.90 -0.96
C LYS A 168 -6.36 -20.13 -0.05
N TYR A 169 -7.18 -19.10 0.12
CA TYR A 169 -8.53 -19.27 0.66
C TYR A 169 -9.36 -20.12 -0.28
N SER A 170 -10.22 -21.00 0.25
CA SER A 170 -11.11 -21.83 -0.58
C SER A 170 -12.24 -21.03 -1.22
N ARG A 171 -12.73 -19.99 -0.53
CA ARG A 171 -13.78 -19.07 -0.97
C ARG A 171 -13.53 -17.66 -0.43
N PRO A 172 -14.06 -16.60 -1.08
CA PRO A 172 -13.80 -15.21 -0.69
C PRO A 172 -14.22 -14.86 0.72
N ASP A 173 -15.23 -15.51 1.28
CA ASP A 173 -15.84 -15.27 2.59
C ASP A 173 -15.47 -16.32 3.65
N ALA A 174 -14.44 -17.15 3.37
CA ALA A 174 -13.99 -18.16 4.33
C ALA A 174 -13.47 -17.52 5.62
N ASP A 175 -13.72 -18.21 6.74
CA ASP A 175 -13.13 -17.87 8.03
C ASP A 175 -11.61 -18.18 7.98
N PRO A 176 -10.73 -17.17 8.13
CA PRO A 176 -9.28 -17.38 8.11
C PRO A 176 -8.82 -18.40 9.15
N ALA A 177 -9.41 -18.39 10.35
CA ALA A 177 -9.00 -19.27 11.43
C ALA A 177 -9.33 -20.74 11.11
N ALA A 178 -10.51 -20.99 10.51
CA ALA A 178 -10.94 -22.32 10.13
C ALA A 178 -10.08 -22.95 9.02
N GLU A 179 -9.51 -22.12 8.13
CA GLU A 179 -8.65 -22.59 7.03
C GLU A 179 -7.14 -22.51 7.33
N GLY A 180 -6.76 -22.04 8.53
CA GLY A 180 -5.35 -21.81 8.87
C GLY A 180 -4.68 -20.83 7.92
N ARG A 181 -5.38 -19.75 7.56
CA ARG A 181 -4.91 -18.69 6.67
C ARG A 181 -4.70 -17.37 7.43
N PRO A 182 -3.78 -16.51 6.97
CA PRO A 182 -3.61 -15.17 7.54
C PRO A 182 -4.90 -14.35 7.39
N ASP A 183 -5.35 -13.71 8.46
CA ASP A 183 -6.56 -12.88 8.48
C ASP A 183 -6.30 -11.54 7.78
N VAL A 184 -6.93 -11.35 6.61
CA VAL A 184 -6.83 -10.14 5.80
C VAL A 184 -8.20 -9.49 5.62
N ARG A 185 -8.26 -8.17 5.79
CA ARG A 185 -9.52 -7.39 5.76
C ARG A 185 -9.36 -6.06 5.02
N ILE A 186 -10.47 -5.38 4.77
CA ILE A 186 -10.48 -3.97 4.38
C ILE A 186 -10.71 -3.13 5.63
N SER A 187 -10.04 -1.99 5.72
CA SER A 187 -10.30 -0.98 6.75
C SER A 187 -10.55 0.37 6.09
N PRO A 188 -11.57 1.14 6.52
CA PRO A 188 -11.94 2.38 5.85
C PRO A 188 -10.95 3.53 6.09
N ASP A 189 -10.19 3.46 7.19
CA ASP A 189 -9.35 4.57 7.67
C ASP A 189 -8.01 4.05 8.22
N ALA A 190 -6.92 4.61 7.69
CA ALA A 190 -5.56 4.32 8.13
C ALA A 190 -5.20 4.95 9.50
N GLY A 191 -6.06 5.78 10.08
CA GLY A 191 -5.86 6.40 11.38
C GLY A 191 -5.08 7.72 11.31
N ASN A 192 -5.11 8.45 12.41
CA ASN A 192 -4.72 9.87 12.48
C ASN A 192 -3.35 10.13 13.11
N PHE A 193 -2.39 9.26 12.80
CA PHE A 193 -0.97 9.45 13.08
C PHE A 193 -0.14 9.28 11.79
N MET A 194 1.09 8.78 11.86
CA MET A 194 2.01 8.74 10.73
C MET A 194 1.50 7.89 9.54
N CYS A 195 0.78 6.80 9.81
CA CYS A 195 0.23 5.92 8.78
C CYS A 195 -0.75 6.68 7.86
N GLY A 196 -1.79 7.30 8.43
CA GLY A 196 -2.70 8.14 7.64
C GLY A 196 -2.00 9.36 7.06
N PHE A 197 -1.03 9.94 7.78
CA PHE A 197 -0.34 11.14 7.30
C PHE A 197 0.40 10.91 5.99
N ILE A 198 1.26 9.89 5.90
CA ILE A 198 1.92 9.57 4.62
C ILE A 198 0.88 9.18 3.57
N TYR A 199 -0.15 8.44 3.96
CA TYR A 199 -1.13 7.91 3.00
C TYR A 199 -1.89 9.05 2.35
N TYR A 200 -2.38 10.01 3.14
CA TYR A 200 -3.05 11.19 2.62
C TYR A 200 -2.11 12.05 1.76
N ASN A 201 -0.87 12.31 2.20
CA ASN A 201 0.09 13.10 1.42
C ASN A 201 0.40 12.43 0.06
N SER A 202 0.55 11.11 0.03
CA SER A 202 0.75 10.34 -1.20
C SER A 202 -0.48 10.37 -2.10
N LEU A 203 -1.69 10.17 -1.55
CA LEU A 203 -2.94 10.27 -2.29
C LEU A 203 -3.16 11.68 -2.86
N ALA A 204 -2.85 12.73 -2.09
CA ALA A 204 -2.98 14.11 -2.50
C ALA A 204 -2.00 14.48 -3.61
N THR A 205 -0.78 13.94 -3.58
CA THR A 205 0.21 14.12 -4.65
C THR A 205 -0.29 13.60 -5.99
N TYR A 206 -0.97 12.45 -6.00
CA TYR A 206 -1.59 11.91 -7.21
C TYR A 206 -2.90 12.63 -7.57
N PHE A 207 -3.70 13.02 -6.57
CA PHE A 207 -4.93 13.79 -6.79
C PHE A 207 -4.65 15.12 -7.52
N GLU A 208 -3.59 15.84 -7.13
CA GLU A 208 -3.16 17.08 -7.78
C GLU A 208 -2.74 16.88 -9.24
N GLN A 209 -2.20 15.71 -9.59
CA GLN A 209 -1.84 15.36 -10.96
C GLN A 209 -3.05 14.93 -11.79
N LYS A 210 -3.91 14.09 -11.20
CA LYS A 210 -5.08 13.51 -11.84
C LYS A 210 -6.08 13.04 -10.79
N GLU A 211 -7.20 13.76 -10.70
CA GLU A 211 -8.24 13.59 -9.65
C GLU A 211 -8.92 12.22 -9.60
N ASP A 212 -8.78 11.35 -10.60
CA ASP A 212 -9.41 10.02 -10.65
C ASP A 212 -8.38 8.86 -10.58
N GLU A 213 -7.08 9.16 -10.55
CA GLU A 213 -6.01 8.13 -10.57
C GLU A 213 -5.04 8.31 -9.41
N ARG A 214 -5.21 7.48 -8.37
CA ARG A 214 -4.41 7.45 -7.15
C ARG A 214 -3.97 6.01 -6.85
N PRO A 215 -2.94 5.48 -7.54
CA PRO A 215 -2.48 4.10 -7.40
C PRO A 215 -1.63 3.92 -6.13
N VAL A 216 -2.11 4.45 -5.00
CA VAL A 216 -1.50 4.35 -3.69
C VAL A 216 -2.34 3.41 -2.85
N ALA A 217 -1.71 2.38 -2.29
CA ALA A 217 -2.31 1.46 -1.34
C ALA A 217 -1.57 1.56 0.00
N PHE A 218 -2.26 1.25 1.08
CA PHE A 218 -1.67 1.16 2.40
C PHE A 218 -2.06 -0.16 3.06
N MET A 219 -1.07 -0.90 3.55
CA MET A 219 -1.26 -2.14 4.27
C MET A 219 -0.89 -1.95 5.74
N HIS A 220 -1.84 -2.11 6.66
CA HIS A 220 -1.46 -2.30 8.06
C HIS A 220 -1.14 -3.76 8.34
N VAL A 221 -0.10 -3.95 9.16
CA VAL A 221 0.36 -5.24 9.66
C VAL A 221 0.26 -5.25 11.19
N PRO A 222 -0.06 -6.40 11.82
CA PRO A 222 0.04 -6.53 13.27
C PRO A 222 1.50 -6.51 13.72
N ASP A 223 1.73 -6.51 15.03
CA ASP A 223 3.08 -6.73 15.57
C ASP A 223 3.47 -8.21 15.40
N LEU A 224 4.46 -8.43 14.54
CA LEU A 224 5.02 -9.73 14.17
C LEU A 224 6.48 -9.86 14.64
N SER A 225 7.00 -8.86 15.37
CA SER A 225 8.43 -8.75 15.68
C SER A 225 8.93 -9.79 16.70
N ASP A 226 8.02 -10.54 17.32
CA ASP A 226 8.33 -11.54 18.34
C ASP A 226 8.86 -12.87 17.78
N ARG A 227 8.55 -13.22 16.52
CA ARG A 227 8.93 -14.50 15.92
C ARG A 227 9.24 -14.38 14.43
N GLU A 228 10.28 -15.05 13.97
CA GLU A 228 10.70 -15.03 12.57
C GLU A 228 9.65 -15.67 11.64
N GLU A 229 8.98 -16.74 12.07
CA GLU A 229 7.95 -17.40 11.27
C GLU A 229 6.76 -16.48 10.99
N LYS A 230 6.45 -15.57 11.92
CA LYS A 230 5.41 -14.55 11.75
C LYS A 230 5.84 -13.46 10.75
N LEU A 231 7.11 -13.05 10.76
CA LEU A 231 7.64 -12.11 9.78
C LEU A 231 7.62 -12.71 8.36
N GLU A 232 7.96 -14.00 8.24
CA GLU A 232 7.87 -14.72 6.97
C GLU A 232 6.41 -14.82 6.48
N GLU A 233 5.46 -15.08 7.38
CA GLU A 233 4.03 -14.99 7.04
C GLU A 233 3.65 -13.58 6.56
N GLY A 234 4.11 -12.54 7.25
CA GLY A 234 3.90 -11.14 6.85
C GLY A 234 4.47 -10.81 5.47
N ARG A 235 5.65 -11.37 5.13
CA ARG A 235 6.28 -11.25 3.81
C ARG A 235 5.42 -11.90 2.72
N GLU A 236 4.94 -13.12 2.95
CA GLU A 236 4.06 -13.81 2.00
C GLU A 236 2.70 -13.10 1.85
N VAL A 237 2.16 -12.54 2.93
CA VAL A 237 0.96 -11.70 2.91
C VAL A 237 1.16 -10.44 2.08
N ALA A 238 2.29 -9.76 2.22
CA ALA A 238 2.64 -8.59 1.42
C ALA A 238 2.81 -8.92 -0.07
N ILE A 239 3.51 -10.02 -0.40
CA ILE A 239 3.67 -10.51 -1.78
C ILE A 239 2.30 -10.83 -2.40
N ALA A 240 1.41 -11.48 -1.64
CA ALA A 240 0.06 -11.78 -2.09
C ALA A 240 -0.77 -10.51 -2.36
N LEU A 241 -0.62 -9.47 -1.53
CA LEU A 241 -1.28 -8.18 -1.75
C LEU A 241 -0.72 -7.49 -3.00
N ILE A 242 0.59 -7.45 -3.18
CA ILE A 242 1.23 -6.85 -4.36
C ILE A 242 0.70 -7.49 -5.64
N ARG A 243 0.64 -8.83 -5.70
CA ARG A 243 0.03 -9.54 -6.84
C ARG A 243 -1.44 -9.19 -7.04
N ALA A 244 -2.20 -9.11 -5.95
CA ALA A 244 -3.61 -8.75 -6.00
C ALA A 244 -3.86 -7.33 -6.53
N LEU A 245 -3.04 -6.36 -6.12
CA LEU A 245 -3.12 -4.97 -6.59
C LEU A 245 -2.77 -4.87 -8.07
N VAL A 246 -1.70 -5.52 -8.51
CA VAL A 246 -1.29 -5.56 -9.92
C VAL A 246 -2.37 -6.21 -10.78
N GLU A 247 -2.90 -7.37 -10.37
CA GLU A 247 -3.97 -8.06 -11.10
C GLU A 247 -5.27 -7.23 -11.12
N SER A 248 -5.62 -6.58 -10.00
CA SER A 248 -6.78 -5.69 -9.91
C SER A 248 -6.68 -4.52 -10.87
N ARG A 249 -5.57 -3.79 -10.84
CA ARG A 249 -5.37 -2.66 -11.76
C ARG A 249 -5.38 -3.10 -13.23
N ARG A 250 -4.80 -4.26 -13.55
CA ARG A 250 -4.77 -4.77 -14.92
C ARG A 250 -6.17 -5.11 -15.45
N LEU A 251 -7.02 -5.72 -14.63
CA LEU A 251 -8.32 -6.24 -15.07
C LEU A 251 -9.49 -5.26 -14.85
N VAL A 252 -9.45 -4.48 -13.78
CA VAL A 252 -10.52 -3.54 -13.39
C VAL A 252 -10.12 -2.09 -13.65
N GLY A 253 -8.83 -1.76 -13.61
CA GLY A 253 -8.35 -0.39 -13.80
C GLY A 253 -8.39 0.41 -12.49
N VAL A 254 -8.77 1.69 -12.60
CA VAL A 254 -8.95 2.59 -11.47
C VAL A 254 -10.43 2.89 -11.26
N VAL A 255 -10.84 3.00 -10.00
CA VAL A 255 -12.20 3.35 -9.59
C VAL A 255 -12.14 4.63 -8.76
N ASP A 256 -12.86 5.67 -9.19
CA ASP A 256 -12.92 6.91 -8.41
C ASP A 256 -14.04 6.85 -7.35
N GLY A 257 -13.65 6.51 -6.12
CA GLY A 257 -14.55 6.53 -4.95
C GLY A 257 -15.08 7.93 -4.61
N SER A 258 -14.44 9.00 -5.08
CA SER A 258 -14.84 10.38 -4.79
C SER A 258 -16.18 10.78 -5.46
N VAL A 259 -16.54 10.12 -6.57
CA VAL A 259 -17.79 10.39 -7.31
C VAL A 259 -19.02 9.83 -6.59
N GLN A 260 -18.88 8.73 -5.84
CA GLN A 260 -20.02 8.12 -5.12
C GLN A 260 -20.46 8.95 -3.91
N GLY A 261 -19.56 9.75 -3.30
CA GLY A 261 -19.87 10.65 -2.19
C GLY A 261 -20.71 11.87 -2.56
N LYS A 262 -20.76 12.30 -3.84
CA LYS A 262 -21.54 13.47 -4.27
C LYS A 262 -23.04 13.20 -4.42
N ARG A 263 -23.50 11.95 -4.37
CA ARG A 263 -24.93 11.60 -4.53
C ARG A 263 -25.72 11.44 -3.23
N ASN A 264 -25.08 11.33 -2.07
CA ASN A 264 -25.77 11.13 -0.80
C ASN A 264 -25.31 12.12 0.28
N GLY A 265 -26.08 13.21 0.44
CA GLY A 265 -26.29 13.82 1.76
C GLY A 265 -25.30 14.89 2.21
N HIS A 266 -25.83 15.84 2.97
CA HIS A 266 -25.12 16.96 3.60
C HIS A 266 -23.80 16.55 4.26
N GLY A 267 -22.75 17.35 4.01
CA GLY A 267 -21.46 17.22 4.65
C GLY A 267 -21.55 17.42 6.16
N GLU A 268 -21.78 16.34 6.90
CA GLU A 268 -21.34 16.25 8.28
C GLU A 268 -19.81 16.24 8.27
N ARG A 269 -19.19 17.14 9.04
CA ARG A 269 -17.77 17.08 9.36
C ARG A 269 -17.52 15.76 10.11
N VAL A 270 -17.17 14.70 9.40
CA VAL A 270 -16.67 13.47 10.03
C VAL A 270 -15.34 13.84 10.68
N ALA A 271 -15.40 14.11 12.00
CA ALA A 271 -14.22 14.39 12.78
C ALA A 271 -13.33 13.15 12.76
N ALA A 272 -12.06 13.35 12.45
CA ALA A 272 -11.12 12.25 12.40
C ALA A 272 -10.98 11.60 13.79
N GLY A 273 -11.05 10.27 13.83
CA GLY A 273 -11.01 9.48 15.05
C GLY A 273 -9.68 9.65 15.80
N MET A 274 -9.60 9.15 17.04
CA MET A 274 -8.29 8.92 17.64
C MET A 274 -7.63 7.73 16.94
N ASP A 275 -6.33 7.82 16.72
CA ASP A 275 -5.57 6.68 16.20
C ASP A 275 -5.61 5.54 17.22
N VAL A 276 -6.14 4.39 16.80
CA VAL A 276 -6.28 3.17 17.61
C VAL A 276 -5.30 2.07 17.17
N ASN A 277 -4.35 2.38 16.28
CA ASN A 277 -3.39 1.40 15.77
C ASN A 277 -2.42 0.92 16.87
N PHE A 278 -2.27 1.68 17.96
CA PHE A 278 -1.38 1.37 19.10
C PHE A 278 -2.13 1.16 20.43
N ALA A 279 -3.47 1.16 20.39
CA ALA A 279 -4.32 0.99 21.58
C ALA A 279 -4.33 -0.46 22.09
#